data_AF-A0A258KEN5-F1
#
_entry.id   AF-A0A258KEN5-F1
#
_cell.length_a   1.000
_cell.length_b   1.000
_cell.length_c   1.000
_cell.angle_alpha   90.00
_cell.angle_beta   90.00
_cell.angle_gamma   90.00
#
_symmetry.space_group_name_H-M   'P 1'
#
loop_
_entity.id
_entity.type
_entity.pdbx_description
1 polymer ?
#
loop_
_entity_poly.entity_id
_entity_poly.type
_entity_poly.pdbx_seq_one_letter_code
_entity_poly.pdbx_strand_id
1 'polypeptide(L)'
;MLAAAGGEPDLRRIEPHCCVNPGHYECQMVKRAPVAAEAATAPWIHDPRIGAVVSAAPALGYTFKAESLKALKAPVQLWRAADDEILPDPFHASAVKAALPASVDYRIVPKARHFDFLTPCDDYARKNLAQLCNSAPDFDRAAFHHTFNTVVAAFFTTRLALTHP
;
A
#
# COMPACT_ATOMS: atom_id res chain seq x y z
N MET A 1 2.60 -3.66 -6.38
CA MET A 1 1.43 -3.93 -7.25
C MET A 1 1.02 -2.74 -8.12
N LEU A 2 0.88 -1.52 -7.58
CA LEU A 2 0.54 -0.33 -8.40
C LEU A 2 1.47 -0.13 -9.59
N ALA A 3 2.79 -0.31 -9.39
CA ALA A 3 3.76 -0.19 -10.48
C ALA A 3 3.54 -1.22 -11.59
N ALA A 4 3.35 -2.49 -11.22
CA ALA A 4 3.04 -3.55 -12.19
C ALA A 4 1.73 -3.28 -12.97
N ALA A 5 0.76 -2.60 -12.35
CA ALA A 5 -0.53 -2.27 -12.97
C ALA A 5 -0.51 -1.01 -13.87
N GLY A 6 0.66 -0.42 -14.13
CA GLY A 6 0.81 0.79 -14.95
C GLY A 6 1.17 2.05 -14.18
N GLY A 7 1.59 1.92 -12.92
CA GLY A 7 2.14 3.03 -12.15
C GLY A 7 3.65 3.20 -12.33
N GLU A 8 4.13 4.44 -12.30
CA GLU A 8 5.55 4.75 -12.50
C GLU A 8 6.10 5.64 -11.35
N PRO A 9 6.39 5.06 -10.16
CA PRO A 9 6.84 5.89 -9.04
C PRO A 9 8.17 6.59 -9.36
N ASP A 10 8.27 7.88 -9.02
CA ASP A 10 9.49 8.67 -9.22
C ASP A 10 10.40 8.54 -8.00
N LEU A 11 11.36 7.61 -8.07
CA LEU A 11 12.26 7.29 -6.94
C LEU A 11 13.17 8.46 -6.55
N ARG A 12 13.39 9.45 -7.43
CA ARG A 12 14.15 10.67 -7.09
C ARG A 12 13.47 11.50 -6.00
N ARG A 13 12.21 11.20 -5.68
CA ARG A 13 11.45 11.86 -4.60
C ARG A 13 11.74 11.29 -3.21
N ILE A 14 12.42 10.14 -3.12
CA ILE A 14 12.74 9.48 -1.85
C ILE A 14 13.72 10.32 -1.04
N GLU A 15 14.82 10.79 -1.64
CA GLU A 15 15.83 11.56 -0.92
C GLU A 15 15.27 12.88 -0.36
N PRO A 16 14.60 13.75 -1.14
CA PRO A 16 13.99 14.96 -0.59
C PRO A 16 12.96 14.69 0.52
N HIS A 17 12.15 13.64 0.38
CA HIS A 17 11.19 13.23 1.40
C HIS A 17 11.90 12.79 2.69
N CYS A 18 12.97 12.00 2.57
CA CYS A 18 13.70 11.51 3.73
C CYS A 18 14.59 12.55 4.40
N CYS A 19 15.00 13.60 3.69
CA CYS A 19 15.65 14.76 4.30
C CYS A 19 14.73 15.49 5.30
N VAL A 20 13.44 15.60 4.99
CA VAL A 20 12.46 16.27 5.86
C VAL A 20 11.78 15.34 6.85
N ASN A 21 11.73 14.04 6.54
CA ASN A 21 11.12 12.99 7.37
C ASN A 21 12.14 11.91 7.80
N PRO A 22 13.28 12.26 8.42
CA PRO A 22 14.33 11.29 8.70
C PRO A 22 13.87 10.18 9.64
N GLY A 23 12.88 10.42 10.50
CA GLY A 23 12.36 9.44 11.46
C GLY A 23 11.41 8.39 10.85
N HIS A 24 10.96 8.56 9.61
CA HIS A 24 10.04 7.62 9.00
C HIS A 24 10.70 6.27 8.71
N TYR A 25 9.93 5.19 8.77
CA TYR A 25 10.44 3.82 8.68
C TYR A 25 11.16 3.57 7.35
N GLU A 26 10.56 3.96 6.23
CA GLU A 26 11.15 3.83 4.89
C GLU A 26 12.45 4.63 4.75
N CYS A 27 12.55 5.77 5.44
CA CYS A 27 13.75 6.60 5.39
C CYS A 27 14.90 6.01 6.21
N GLN A 28 14.59 5.38 7.34
CA GLN A 28 15.58 4.59 8.09
C GLN A 28 16.05 3.37 7.29
N MET A 29 15.18 2.75 6.49
CA MET A 29 15.57 1.66 5.58
C MET A 29 16.49 2.17 4.47
N VAL A 30 16.12 3.25 3.79
CA VAL A 30 16.94 3.85 2.70
C VAL A 30 18.31 4.31 3.22
N LYS A 31 18.39 4.79 4.46
CA LYS A 31 19.70 5.12 5.08
C LYS A 31 20.61 3.90 5.21
N ARG A 32 20.05 2.71 5.47
CA ARG A 32 20.81 1.45 5.62
C ARG A 32 21.13 0.82 4.27
N ALA A 33 20.19 0.91 3.34
CA ALA A 33 20.30 0.37 1.98
C ALA A 33 19.80 1.43 0.99
N PRO A 34 20.69 2.31 0.52
CA PRO A 34 20.32 3.36 -0.42
C PRO A 34 19.72 2.79 -1.71
N VAL A 35 18.77 3.53 -2.28
CA VAL A 35 18.24 3.22 -3.61
C VAL A 35 19.38 3.43 -4.62
N ALA A 36 19.70 2.39 -5.39
CA ALA A 36 20.73 2.46 -6.42
C ALA A 36 20.37 3.55 -7.45
N ALA A 37 21.36 4.32 -7.90
CA ALA A 37 21.15 5.41 -8.85
C ALA A 37 20.53 4.90 -10.17
N GLU A 38 20.90 3.70 -10.59
CA GLU A 38 20.38 3.01 -11.76
C GLU A 38 18.89 2.68 -11.61
N ALA A 39 18.43 2.39 -10.39
CA ALA A 39 17.01 2.13 -10.14
C ALA A 39 16.15 3.40 -10.33
N ALA A 40 16.72 4.59 -10.13
CA ALA A 40 15.99 5.85 -10.32
C ALA A 40 15.73 6.20 -11.80
N THR A 41 16.44 5.56 -12.73
CA THR A 41 16.29 5.76 -14.18
C THR A 41 15.83 4.49 -14.92
N ALA A 42 15.77 3.35 -14.24
CA ALA A 42 15.27 2.12 -14.81
C ALA A 42 13.80 2.27 -15.25
N PRO A 43 13.43 1.77 -16.45
CA PRO A 43 12.04 1.78 -16.88
C PRO A 43 11.20 0.86 -15.98
N TRP A 44 9.98 1.31 -15.67
CA TRP A 44 9.02 0.47 -14.96
C TRP A 44 8.47 -0.62 -15.88
N ILE A 45 8.45 -1.86 -15.39
CA ILE A 45 7.85 -2.99 -16.09
C ILE A 45 6.41 -3.14 -15.62
N HIS A 46 5.49 -3.18 -16.59
CA HIS A 46 4.06 -3.36 -16.34
C HIS A 46 3.58 -4.72 -16.87
N ASP A 47 2.54 -5.26 -16.24
CA ASP A 47 1.86 -6.47 -16.69
C ASP A 47 0.44 -6.12 -17.16
N PRO A 48 0.17 -6.12 -18.48
CA PRO A 48 -1.14 -5.75 -19.02
C PRO A 48 -2.25 -6.74 -18.65
N ARG A 49 -1.93 -7.91 -18.07
CA ARG A 49 -2.90 -8.91 -17.63
C ARG A 49 -3.51 -8.58 -16.26
N ILE A 50 -2.99 -7.58 -15.55
CA ILE A 50 -3.53 -7.17 -14.25
C ILE A 50 -4.87 -6.45 -14.48
N GLY A 51 -5.98 -7.17 -14.25
CA GLY A 51 -7.34 -6.66 -14.45
C GLY A 51 -7.91 -5.87 -13.26
N ALA A 52 -7.36 -6.00 -12.05
CA ALA A 52 -7.79 -5.28 -10.86
C ALA A 52 -6.68 -5.28 -9.79
N VAL A 53 -6.64 -4.27 -8.92
CA VAL A 53 -5.64 -4.14 -7.84
C VAL A 53 -6.32 -3.87 -6.51
N VAL A 54 -5.96 -4.66 -5.49
CA VAL A 54 -6.16 -4.29 -4.09
C VAL A 54 -4.81 -3.93 -3.50
N SER A 55 -4.67 -2.71 -2.98
CA SER A 55 -3.45 -2.24 -2.34
C SER A 55 -3.74 -1.84 -0.90
N ALA A 56 -3.23 -2.62 0.06
CA ALA A 56 -3.37 -2.33 1.47
C ALA A 56 -2.07 -1.75 2.04
N ALA A 57 -2.17 -0.60 2.71
CA ALA A 57 -1.06 0.17 3.27
C ALA A 57 0.16 0.27 2.32
N PRO A 58 0.01 0.81 1.09
CA PRO A 58 1.13 0.88 0.15
C PRO A 58 2.25 1.81 0.64
N ALA A 59 3.46 1.28 0.75
CA ALA A 59 4.66 2.08 0.97
C ALA A 59 4.96 3.01 -0.22
N LEU A 60 5.74 4.06 0.07
CA LEU A 60 6.25 5.02 -0.92
C LEU A 60 5.19 5.75 -1.76
N GLY A 61 3.97 5.95 -1.25
CA GLY A 61 2.89 6.60 -1.99
C GLY A 61 3.24 8.00 -2.51
N TYR A 62 4.05 8.75 -1.78
CA TYR A 62 4.51 10.10 -2.10
C TYR A 62 5.39 10.17 -3.36
N THR A 63 5.89 9.02 -3.84
CA THR A 63 6.65 8.92 -5.08
C THR A 63 5.74 8.96 -6.32
N PHE A 64 4.44 8.72 -6.15
CA PHE A 64 3.46 8.85 -7.20
C PHE A 64 2.92 10.28 -7.32
N LYS A 65 2.65 10.67 -8.57
CA LYS A 65 1.89 11.84 -9.00
C LYS A 65 0.80 11.42 -10.00
N ALA A 66 -0.12 12.32 -10.30
CA ALA A 66 -1.17 12.08 -11.29
C ALA A 66 -0.61 11.59 -12.64
N GLU A 67 0.51 12.17 -13.09
CA GLU A 67 1.15 11.82 -14.34
C GLU A 67 1.73 10.41 -14.32
N SER A 68 2.24 9.95 -13.17
CA SER A 68 2.82 8.61 -13.01
C SER A 68 1.78 7.50 -12.85
N LEU A 69 0.53 7.84 -12.54
CA LEU A 69 -0.56 6.86 -12.40
C LEU A 69 -1.54 6.93 -13.58
N LYS A 70 -1.33 7.80 -14.56
CA LYS A 70 -2.23 7.99 -15.71
C LYS A 70 -2.45 6.71 -16.54
N ALA A 71 -1.44 5.83 -16.60
CA ALA A 71 -1.49 4.58 -17.35
C ALA A 71 -2.13 3.43 -16.57
N LEU A 72 -2.31 3.58 -15.25
CA LEU A 72 -3.04 2.62 -14.43
C LEU A 72 -4.54 2.74 -14.73
N LYS A 73 -5.06 1.79 -15.51
CA LYS A 73 -6.49 1.71 -15.89
C LYS A 73 -7.29 0.68 -15.12
N ALA A 74 -6.61 -0.31 -14.53
CA ALA A 74 -7.26 -1.33 -13.71
C ALA A 74 -8.01 -0.69 -12.53
N PRO A 75 -9.21 -1.16 -12.17
CA PRO A 75 -9.88 -0.75 -10.94
C PRO A 75 -8.97 -0.96 -9.73
N VAL A 76 -8.88 0.06 -8.87
CA VAL A 76 -8.10 0.01 -7.64
C VAL A 76 -9.03 0.09 -6.44
N GLN A 77 -8.81 -0.83 -5.50
CA GLN A 77 -9.28 -0.74 -4.14
C GLN A 77 -8.08 -0.49 -3.23
N LEU A 78 -8.15 0.58 -2.44
CA LEU A 78 -7.02 1.11 -1.68
C LEU A 78 -7.38 1.17 -0.20
N TRP A 79 -6.60 0.53 0.64
CA TRP A 79 -6.83 0.47 2.08
C TRP A 79 -5.75 1.24 2.84
N ARG A 80 -6.17 2.09 3.77
CA ARG A 80 -5.33 2.81 4.72
C ARG A 80 -5.63 2.33 6.13
N ALA A 81 -4.60 1.99 6.90
CA ALA A 81 -4.67 1.87 8.35
C ALA A 81 -4.75 3.28 8.97
N ALA A 82 -5.75 3.57 9.80
CA ALA A 82 -5.94 4.91 10.35
C ALA A 82 -4.81 5.32 11.31
N ASP A 83 -4.27 4.36 12.05
CA ASP A 83 -3.24 4.55 13.06
C ASP A 83 -1.91 3.94 12.59
N ASP A 84 -1.67 3.97 11.27
CA ASP A 84 -0.45 3.45 10.66
C ASP A 84 0.78 4.26 11.12
N GLU A 85 1.56 3.65 12.00
CA GLU A 85 2.77 4.22 12.60
C GLU A 85 4.04 3.94 11.78
N ILE A 86 3.96 3.06 10.78
CA ILE A 86 5.08 2.68 9.91
C ILE A 86 5.07 3.53 8.65
N LEU A 87 3.88 3.72 8.06
CA LEU A 87 3.61 4.45 6.83
C LEU A 87 2.62 5.59 7.11
N PRO A 88 3.05 6.63 7.83
CA PRO A 88 2.16 7.67 8.32
C PRO A 88 1.47 8.44 7.18
N ASP A 89 0.20 8.77 7.41
CA ASP A 89 -0.55 9.70 6.58
C ASP A 89 0.11 11.10 6.59
N PRO A 90 0.10 11.89 5.49
CA PRO A 90 -0.55 11.64 4.20
C PRO A 90 0.33 10.97 3.14
N PHE A 91 1.54 10.52 3.48
CA PHE A 91 2.60 10.23 2.51
C PHE A 91 2.44 8.91 1.74
N HIS A 92 1.51 8.05 2.16
CA HIS A 92 1.40 6.69 1.63
C HIS A 92 0.07 6.47 0.92
N ALA A 93 -0.89 5.78 1.55
CA ALA A 93 -2.17 5.48 0.93
C ALA A 93 -2.91 6.75 0.45
N SER A 94 -2.88 7.85 1.21
CA SER A 94 -3.53 9.10 0.78
C SER A 94 -2.84 9.78 -0.39
N ALA A 95 -1.50 9.78 -0.43
CA ALA A 95 -0.76 10.27 -1.58
C ALA A 95 -1.11 9.48 -2.85
N VAL A 96 -1.19 8.16 -2.76
CA VAL A 96 -1.67 7.31 -3.87
C VAL A 96 -3.09 7.69 -4.27
N LYS A 97 -4.02 7.80 -3.31
CA LYS A 97 -5.41 8.20 -3.57
C LYS A 97 -5.48 9.54 -4.31
N ALA A 98 -4.69 10.52 -3.89
CA ALA A 98 -4.67 11.86 -4.49
C ALA A 98 -4.08 11.84 -5.91
N ALA A 99 -3.19 10.90 -6.22
CA ALA A 99 -2.55 10.75 -7.52
C ALA A 99 -3.33 9.84 -8.49
N LEU A 100 -4.33 9.09 -8.05
CA LEU A 100 -5.10 8.20 -8.92
C LEU A 100 -6.04 8.99 -9.86
N PRO A 101 -6.17 8.59 -11.15
CA PRO A 101 -6.87 9.38 -12.17
C PRO A 101 -8.40 9.35 -12.04
N ALA A 102 -8.96 8.48 -11.19
CA ALA A 102 -10.40 8.29 -11.02
C ALA A 102 -10.74 8.10 -9.54
N SER A 103 -12.03 8.26 -9.20
CA SER A 103 -12.52 7.87 -7.89
C SER A 103 -12.25 6.38 -7.66
N VAL A 104 -11.55 6.08 -6.57
CA VAL A 104 -11.15 4.72 -6.20
C VAL A 104 -11.92 4.28 -4.96
N ASP A 105 -12.09 2.97 -4.83
CA ASP A 105 -12.65 2.36 -3.64
C ASP A 105 -11.63 2.49 -2.49
N TYR A 106 -11.65 3.65 -1.84
CA TYR A 106 -10.73 4.02 -0.78
C TYR A 106 -11.34 3.75 0.59
N ARG A 107 -10.69 2.89 1.37
CA ARG A 107 -11.15 2.49 2.69
C ARG A 107 -10.13 2.86 3.75
N ILE A 108 -10.63 3.47 4.82
CA ILE A 108 -9.85 3.77 6.01
C ILE A 108 -10.32 2.78 7.08
N VAL A 109 -9.40 2.07 7.70
CA VAL A 109 -9.68 1.12 8.78
C VAL A 109 -9.39 1.82 10.11
N PRO A 110 -10.42 2.22 10.89
CA PRO A 110 -10.20 2.88 12.18
C PRO A 110 -9.38 2.00 13.11
N LYS A 111 -8.45 2.60 13.87
CA LYS A 111 -7.61 1.93 14.87
C LYS A 111 -6.63 0.87 14.34
N ALA A 112 -6.66 0.55 13.05
CA ALA A 112 -5.70 -0.35 12.45
C ALA A 112 -4.33 0.29 12.40
N ARG A 113 -3.32 -0.49 12.75
CA ARG A 113 -1.89 -0.23 12.60
C ARG A 113 -1.37 -0.89 11.32
N HIS A 114 -0.14 -0.60 10.93
CA HIS A 114 0.41 -1.04 9.64
C HIS A 114 0.25 -2.55 9.38
N PHE A 115 0.67 -3.36 10.37
CA PHE A 115 0.72 -4.80 10.24
C PHE A 115 -0.62 -5.49 10.53
N ASP A 116 -1.69 -4.75 10.78
CA ASP A 116 -3.03 -5.32 10.96
C ASP A 116 -3.64 -5.88 9.67
N PHE A 117 -3.04 -5.59 8.51
CA PHE A 117 -3.35 -6.24 7.24
C PHE A 117 -2.64 -7.59 7.04
N LEU A 118 -1.67 -7.95 7.89
CA LEU A 118 -1.09 -9.29 7.89
C LEU A 118 -2.05 -10.27 8.55
N THR A 119 -2.14 -11.48 8.00
CA THR A 119 -3.01 -12.54 8.52
C THR A 119 -2.88 -12.66 10.04
N PRO A 120 -3.98 -12.94 10.78
CA PRO A 120 -3.92 -13.16 12.21
C PRO A 120 -2.84 -14.17 12.58
N CYS A 121 -1.94 -13.78 13.48
CA CYS A 121 -0.84 -14.63 13.92
C CYS A 121 -1.34 -15.75 14.86
N ASP A 122 -0.56 -16.82 14.96
CA ASP A 122 -0.72 -17.81 16.04
C ASP A 122 -0.05 -17.34 17.34
N ASP A 123 -0.15 -18.14 18.40
CA ASP A 123 0.45 -17.81 19.70
C ASP A 123 1.97 -17.71 19.66
N TYR A 124 2.62 -18.56 18.85
CA TYR A 124 4.07 -18.55 18.73
C TYR A 124 4.54 -17.24 18.10
N ALA A 125 3.92 -16.81 17.01
CA ALA A 125 4.26 -15.56 16.32
C ALA A 125 3.87 -14.33 17.15
N ARG A 126 2.75 -14.33 17.89
CA ARG A 126 2.44 -13.26 18.86
C ARG A 126 3.54 -13.08 19.91
N LYS A 127 4.09 -14.19 20.41
CA LYS A 127 5.16 -14.16 21.42
C LYS A 127 6.50 -13.70 20.86
N ASN A 128 6.86 -14.14 19.64
CA ASN A 128 8.21 -13.96 19.10
C ASN A 128 8.33 -12.81 18.08
N LEU A 129 7.21 -12.35 17.50
CA LEU A 129 7.15 -11.34 16.44
C LEU A 129 6.16 -10.23 16.83
N ALA A 130 6.22 -9.76 18.08
CA ALA A 130 5.27 -8.81 18.65
C ALA A 130 5.01 -7.58 17.76
N GLN A 131 6.04 -7.03 17.11
CA GLN A 131 5.88 -5.89 16.20
C GLN A 131 4.94 -6.17 15.02
N LEU A 132 4.96 -7.39 14.47
CA LEU A 132 4.13 -7.78 13.33
C LEU A 132 2.76 -8.29 13.79
N CYS A 133 2.73 -8.95 14.95
CA CYS A 133 1.62 -9.79 15.36
C CYS A 133 0.69 -9.16 16.39
N ASN A 134 1.11 -8.12 17.10
CA ASN A 134 0.30 -7.53 18.16
C ASN A 134 -0.37 -6.24 17.67
N SER A 135 -1.69 -6.29 17.61
CA SER A 135 -2.56 -5.14 17.32
C SER A 135 -2.65 -4.18 18.51
N ALA A 136 -3.29 -3.02 18.29
CA ALA A 136 -3.75 -2.19 19.40
C ALA A 136 -4.73 -3.00 20.31
N PRO A 137 -4.75 -2.74 21.64
CA PRO A 137 -5.57 -3.52 22.57
C PRO A 137 -7.07 -3.56 22.24
N ASP A 138 -7.58 -2.52 21.57
CA ASP A 138 -8.98 -2.35 21.19
C ASP A 138 -9.24 -2.61 19.70
N PHE A 139 -8.31 -3.27 19.02
CA PHE A 139 -8.43 -3.67 17.62
C PHE A 139 -8.52 -5.21 17.49
N ASP A 140 -9.67 -5.70 17.06
CA ASP A 140 -9.88 -7.11 16.74
C ASP A 140 -9.42 -7.42 15.30
N ARG A 141 -8.17 -7.87 15.17
CA ARG A 141 -7.58 -8.25 13.89
C ARG A 141 -8.34 -9.39 13.20
N ALA A 142 -8.89 -10.35 13.95
CA ALA A 142 -9.60 -11.48 13.35
C ALA A 142 -10.94 -11.03 12.74
N ALA A 143 -11.71 -10.23 13.48
CA ALA A 143 -12.96 -9.65 12.97
C ALA A 143 -12.71 -8.69 11.79
N PHE A 144 -11.63 -7.89 11.86
CA PHE A 144 -11.20 -7.07 10.74
C PHE A 144 -10.92 -7.94 9.50
N HIS A 145 -10.12 -9.00 9.63
CA HIS A 145 -9.78 -9.87 8.49
C HIS A 145 -11.00 -10.58 7.90
N HIS A 146 -11.98 -10.99 8.70
CA HIS A 146 -13.24 -11.53 8.18
C HIS A 146 -13.94 -10.54 7.24
N THR A 147 -14.01 -9.27 7.65
CA THR A 147 -14.61 -8.19 6.85
C THR A 147 -13.75 -7.85 5.63
N PHE A 148 -12.45 -7.61 5.84
CA PHE A 148 -11.48 -7.28 4.80
C PHE A 148 -11.47 -8.34 3.69
N ASN A 149 -11.37 -9.62 4.04
CA ASN A 149 -11.34 -10.72 3.09
C ASN A 149 -12.65 -10.79 2.29
N THR A 150 -13.80 -10.61 2.93
CA THR A 150 -15.11 -10.61 2.26
C THR A 150 -15.19 -9.49 1.22
N VAL A 151 -14.78 -8.27 1.60
CA VAL A 151 -14.81 -7.09 0.73
C VAL A 151 -13.81 -7.21 -0.43
N VAL A 152 -12.61 -7.72 -0.16
CA VAL A 152 -11.57 -7.95 -1.17
C VAL A 152 -12.01 -9.02 -2.18
N ALA A 153 -12.56 -10.13 -1.69
CA ALA A 153 -13.09 -11.19 -2.56
C ALA A 153 -14.22 -10.66 -3.45
N ALA A 154 -15.19 -9.94 -2.88
CA ALA A 154 -16.29 -9.35 -3.64
C ALA A 154 -15.79 -8.35 -4.71
N PHE A 155 -14.77 -7.55 -4.39
CA PHE A 155 -14.15 -6.65 -5.35
C PHE A 155 -13.52 -7.39 -6.52
N PHE A 156 -12.70 -8.41 -6.26
CA PHE A 156 -12.09 -9.20 -7.32
C PHE A 156 -13.14 -9.96 -8.14
N THR A 157 -14.12 -10.62 -7.51
CA THR A 157 -15.22 -11.29 -8.21
C THR A 157 -15.92 -10.31 -9.15
N THR A 158 -16.26 -9.11 -8.69
CA THR A 158 -16.97 -8.12 -9.51
C THR A 158 -16.09 -7.57 -10.65
N ARG A 159 -14.84 -7.19 -10.36
CA ARG A 159 -13.97 -6.51 -11.33
C ARG A 159 -13.36 -7.45 -12.36
N LEU A 160 -13.15 -8.71 -12.01
CA LEU A 160 -12.58 -9.71 -12.92
C LEU A 160 -13.66 -10.48 -13.69
N ALA A 161 -14.87 -10.67 -13.14
CA ALA A 161 -15.97 -11.26 -13.92
C ALA A 161 -16.38 -10.41 -15.13
N LEU A 162 -16.14 -9.10 -15.09
CA LEU A 162 -16.39 -8.18 -16.20
C LEU A 162 -15.32 -8.24 -17.31
N THR A 163 -14.30 -9.11 -17.19
CA THR A 163 -13.19 -9.22 -18.16
C THR A 163 -13.28 -10.42 -19.10
N HIS A 164 -14.45 -11.05 -19.23
CA HIS A 164 -14.72 -12.02 -20.29
C HIS A 164 -15.68 -11.44 -21.35
N PRO A 165 -15.23 -11.25 -22.61
CA PRO A 165 -16.12 -11.23 -23.76
C PRO A 165 -16.72 -12.61 -24.04
#